data_AF-A0A6P0NF23-F1
#
_entry.id   AF-A0A6P0NF23-F1
#
_cell.length_a   1.000
_cell.length_b   1.000
_cell.length_c   1.000
_cell.angle_alpha   90.00
_cell.angle_beta   90.00
_cell.angle_gamma   90.00
#
_symmetry.space_group_name_H-M   'P 1'
#
loop_
_entity.id
_entity.type
_entity.pdbx_description
1 polymer ?
#
loop_
_entity_poly.entity_id
_entity_poly.type
_entity_poly.pdbx_seq_one_letter_code
_entity_poly.pdbx_strand_id
1 'polypeptide(L)'
;MAQETLPCLSSEVQCLGELTELAFAFGMALPNAHSLEIQSIDEHLVLGDENIDHARQRRWTNYITLDPVRLVQNILGGGDVQRDRLDIAELELRQADLVRRRWEVTEAIASDVIDLVLEWERLDRRVELLVSQLQTQTQRQAVMEAAYRTGAGSTTSMLSVWQRTEDLEGRSLETQIEQNQTRQELERMVFGFAVMDEGVSGINYLVGEVKP
;
A
#
# COMPACT_ATOMS: atom_id res chain seq x y z
N MET A 1 -19.18 0.50 -17.28
CA MET A 1 -17.72 0.33 -17.17
C MET A 1 -17.50 -0.65 -16.03
N ALA A 2 -16.68 -1.68 -16.22
CA ALA A 2 -16.58 -2.80 -15.29
C ALA A 2 -16.16 -2.31 -13.90
N GLN A 3 -16.85 -2.75 -12.85
CA GLN A 3 -16.45 -2.54 -11.46
C GLN A 3 -15.14 -3.30 -11.25
N GLU A 4 -14.01 -2.60 -11.26
CA GLU A 4 -12.72 -3.16 -10.86
C GLU A 4 -12.75 -3.32 -9.35
N THR A 5 -13.18 -4.51 -8.93
CA THR A 5 -13.08 -4.98 -7.55
C THR A 5 -11.74 -5.69 -7.40
N LEU A 6 -11.19 -5.69 -6.19
CA LEU A 6 -9.95 -6.42 -5.91
C LEU A 6 -10.10 -7.88 -6.33
N PRO A 7 -9.15 -8.44 -7.11
CA PRO A 7 -9.24 -9.81 -7.62
C PRO A 7 -9.28 -10.83 -6.48
N CYS A 8 -8.64 -10.50 -5.35
CA CYS A 8 -8.53 -11.32 -4.17
C CYS A 8 -8.17 -10.46 -2.95
N LEU A 9 -8.36 -11.00 -1.74
CA LEU A 9 -7.99 -10.40 -0.45
C LEU A 9 -7.57 -11.53 0.49
N SER A 10 -6.33 -12.00 0.35
CA SER A 10 -5.76 -13.02 1.23
C SER A 10 -4.24 -12.93 1.30
N SER A 11 -3.68 -13.41 2.40
CA SER A 11 -2.25 -13.56 2.65
C SER A 11 -1.62 -14.73 1.88
N GLU A 12 -2.38 -15.37 0.99
CA GLU A 12 -1.85 -16.40 0.11
C GLU A 12 -0.88 -15.79 -0.91
N VAL A 13 0.22 -16.47 -1.17
CA VAL A 13 1.32 -15.98 -2.02
C VAL A 13 0.83 -15.59 -3.43
N GLN A 14 -0.13 -16.35 -3.99
CA GLN A 14 -0.70 -16.05 -5.31
C GLN A 14 -1.46 -14.72 -5.29
N CYS A 15 -2.30 -14.51 -4.27
CA CYS A 15 -3.06 -13.27 -4.14
C CYS A 15 -2.17 -12.06 -3.90
N LEU A 16 -1.21 -12.19 -2.97
CA LEU A 16 -0.24 -11.13 -2.71
C LEU A 16 0.54 -10.76 -3.98
N GLY A 17 0.99 -11.76 -4.75
CA GLY A 17 1.66 -11.54 -6.04
C GLY A 17 0.80 -10.75 -7.02
N GLU A 18 -0.47 -11.14 -7.21
CA GLU A 18 -1.39 -10.44 -8.11
C GLU A 18 -1.65 -8.99 -7.66
N LEU A 19 -1.89 -8.77 -6.36
CA LEU A 19 -2.12 -7.42 -5.81
C LEU A 19 -0.89 -6.53 -5.93
N THR A 20 0.30 -7.06 -5.64
CA THR A 20 1.56 -6.33 -5.77
C THR A 20 1.87 -6.00 -7.23
N GLU A 21 1.65 -6.92 -8.18
CA GLU A 21 1.80 -6.66 -9.60
C GLU A 21 0.83 -5.57 -10.10
N LEU A 22 -0.43 -5.61 -9.65
CA LEU A 22 -1.40 -4.55 -9.96
C LEU A 22 -0.99 -3.21 -9.35
N ALA A 23 -0.53 -3.19 -8.09
CA ALA A 23 0.00 -1.99 -7.44
C ALA A 23 1.21 -1.42 -8.18
N PHE A 24 2.09 -2.26 -8.74
CA PHE A 24 3.20 -1.80 -9.59
C PHE A 24 2.73 -1.27 -10.94
N ALA A 25 1.87 -2.02 -11.64
CA ALA A 25 1.34 -1.62 -12.94
C ALA A 25 0.62 -0.27 -12.84
N PHE A 26 -0.16 -0.08 -11.78
CA PHE A 26 -0.86 1.16 -11.51
C PHE A 26 0.05 2.26 -10.94
N GLY A 27 0.99 1.88 -10.09
CA GLY A 27 2.11 2.71 -9.64
C GLY A 27 3.05 3.14 -10.77
N MET A 28 2.78 2.81 -12.03
CA MET A 28 3.41 3.44 -13.19
C MET A 28 2.44 4.30 -14.02
N ALA A 29 1.13 4.14 -13.83
CA ALA A 29 0.08 4.72 -14.67
C ALA A 29 -0.50 6.06 -14.16
N LEU A 30 -0.45 6.34 -12.85
CA LEU A 30 -0.98 7.58 -12.26
C LEU A 30 -0.01 8.18 -11.21
N PRO A 31 0.03 9.52 -11.05
CA PRO A 31 0.94 10.19 -10.12
C PRO A 31 0.49 9.99 -8.67
N ASN A 32 1.12 9.04 -7.99
CA ASN A 32 1.17 8.89 -6.55
C ASN A 32 2.64 9.07 -6.10
N ALA A 33 2.90 9.14 -4.80
CA ALA A 33 4.24 9.47 -4.31
C ALA A 33 5.31 8.49 -4.80
N HIS A 34 5.00 7.19 -4.81
CA HIS A 34 5.93 6.14 -5.24
C HIS A 34 6.09 6.06 -6.77
N SER A 35 5.03 6.33 -7.54
CA SER A 35 5.07 6.29 -9.01
C SER A 35 5.88 7.43 -9.60
N LEU A 36 5.75 8.63 -9.03
CA LEU A 36 6.55 9.79 -9.41
C LEU A 36 8.02 9.55 -9.11
N GLU A 37 8.33 8.89 -7.99
CA GLU A 37 9.70 8.53 -7.63
C GLU A 37 10.27 7.49 -8.60
N ILE A 38 9.58 6.37 -8.84
CA ILE A 38 10.03 5.33 -9.80
C ILE A 38 10.18 5.92 -11.20
N GLN A 39 9.22 6.71 -11.69
CA GLN A 39 9.28 7.33 -13.01
C GLN A 39 10.46 8.29 -13.12
N SER A 40 10.71 9.11 -12.09
CA SER A 40 11.87 10.02 -12.06
C SER A 40 13.19 9.26 -12.06
N ILE A 41 13.26 8.14 -11.33
CA ILE A 41 14.44 7.27 -11.27
C ILE A 41 14.66 6.64 -12.65
N ASP A 42 13.63 6.11 -13.30
CA ASP A 42 13.73 5.49 -14.62
C ASP A 42 14.17 6.52 -15.69
N GLU A 43 13.64 7.74 -15.65
CA GLU A 43 14.10 8.84 -16.53
C GLU A 43 15.58 9.16 -16.30
N HIS A 44 16.01 9.26 -15.04
CA HIS A 44 17.41 9.49 -14.70
C HIS A 44 18.34 8.33 -15.07
N LEU A 45 17.86 7.08 -15.03
CA LEU A 45 18.62 5.92 -15.47
C LEU A 45 18.86 5.94 -16.98
N VAL A 46 17.84 6.25 -17.78
CA VAL A 46 17.97 6.37 -19.25
C VAL A 46 18.94 7.50 -19.63
N LEU A 47 18.75 8.68 -19.04
CA LEU A 47 19.65 9.82 -19.27
C LEU A 47 21.09 9.51 -18.76
N GLY A 48 21.21 8.75 -17.68
CA GLY A 48 22.49 8.29 -17.12
C GLY A 48 23.25 7.41 -18.10
N ASP A 49 22.59 6.41 -18.68
CA ASP A 49 23.17 5.52 -19.69
C ASP A 49 23.66 6.30 -20.92
N GLU A 50 22.83 7.20 -21.45
CA GLU A 50 23.20 8.05 -22.59
C GLU A 50 24.44 8.90 -22.29
N ASN A 51 24.52 9.48 -21.09
CA ASN A 51 25.65 10.31 -20.66
C ASN A 51 26.94 9.47 -20.48
N ILE A 52 26.84 8.28 -19.90
CA ILE A 52 27.97 7.35 -19.74
C ILE A 52 28.49 6.92 -21.12
N ASP A 53 27.60 6.56 -22.04
CA ASP A 53 27.98 6.15 -23.39
C ASP A 53 28.59 7.31 -24.19
N HIS A 54 28.03 8.52 -24.10
CA HIS A 54 28.63 9.70 -24.70
C HIS A 54 30.01 10.02 -24.12
N ALA A 55 30.19 9.93 -22.80
CA ALA A 55 31.48 10.13 -22.15
C ALA A 55 32.51 9.07 -22.59
N ARG A 56 32.10 7.79 -22.66
CA ARG A 56 32.94 6.69 -23.16
C ARG A 56 33.34 6.89 -24.62
N GLN A 57 32.42 7.33 -25.48
CA GLN A 57 32.67 7.59 -26.90
C GLN A 57 33.58 8.78 -27.14
N ARG A 58 33.59 9.78 -26.26
CA ARG A 58 34.47 10.96 -26.37
C ARG A 58 35.81 10.79 -25.66
N ARG A 59 35.98 9.75 -24.84
CA ARG A 59 37.21 9.50 -24.07
C ARG A 59 38.50 9.61 -24.90
N TRP A 60 38.48 9.18 -26.16
CA TRP A 60 39.65 9.23 -27.05
C TRP A 60 40.17 10.65 -27.28
N THR A 61 39.31 11.68 -27.24
CA THR A 61 39.74 13.07 -27.50
C THR A 61 40.70 13.56 -26.43
N ASN A 62 40.58 13.06 -25.20
CA ASN A 62 41.45 13.43 -24.10
C ASN A 62 42.81 12.71 -24.12
N TYR A 63 42.97 11.70 -24.98
CA TYR A 63 44.28 11.11 -25.28
C TYR A 63 45.06 11.89 -26.35
N ILE A 64 44.41 12.79 -27.10
CA ILE A 64 45.02 13.54 -28.20
C ILE A 64 45.13 15.01 -27.81
N THR A 65 46.34 15.47 -27.52
CA THR A 65 46.61 16.87 -27.16
C THR A 65 47.86 17.40 -27.89
N LEU A 66 47.80 18.67 -28.30
CA LEU A 66 48.93 19.40 -28.89
C LEU A 66 49.86 20.00 -27.82
N ASP A 67 49.48 19.91 -26.53
CA ASP A 67 50.27 20.37 -25.40
C ASP A 67 51.21 19.24 -24.90
N PRO A 68 52.54 19.41 -24.98
CA PRO A 68 53.51 18.38 -24.63
C PRO A 68 53.52 18.02 -23.13
N VAL A 69 53.15 18.94 -22.24
CA VAL A 69 53.10 18.66 -20.80
C VAL A 69 51.92 17.76 -20.49
N ARG A 70 50.75 18.04 -21.08
CA ARG A 70 49.55 17.21 -20.92
C ARG A 70 49.71 15.83 -21.55
N LEU A 71 50.41 15.73 -22.68
CA LEU A 71 50.70 14.45 -23.33
C LEU A 71 51.48 13.51 -22.40
N VAL A 72 52.53 14.00 -21.75
CA VAL A 72 53.33 13.20 -20.80
C VAL A 72 52.49 12.79 -19.58
N GLN A 73 51.66 13.69 -19.05
CA GLN A 73 50.76 13.39 -17.95
C GLN A 73 49.76 12.29 -18.30
N ASN A 74 49.14 12.36 -19.49
CA ASN A 74 48.18 11.36 -19.98
C ASN A 74 48.82 9.99 -20.21
N ILE A 75 50.07 9.93 -20.71
CA ILE A 75 50.83 8.68 -20.92
C ILE A 75 51.18 8.02 -19.59
N LEU A 76 51.54 8.81 -18.57
CA LEU A 76 51.81 8.32 -17.22
C LEU A 76 50.53 7.99 -16.43
N GLY A 77 49.36 8.03 -17.09
CA GLY A 77 48.07 7.66 -16.51
C GLY A 77 47.45 8.73 -15.60
N GLY A 78 48.03 9.93 -15.55
CA GLY A 78 47.49 11.10 -14.85
C GLY A 78 46.82 12.09 -15.82
N GLY A 79 46.41 13.25 -15.31
CA GLY A 79 45.85 14.33 -16.14
C GLY A 79 44.40 14.08 -16.55
N ASP A 80 44.05 14.41 -17.80
CA ASP A 80 42.67 14.44 -18.28
C ASP A 80 42.09 13.03 -18.47
N VAL A 81 42.95 12.06 -18.83
CA VAL A 81 42.57 10.65 -18.93
C VAL A 81 42.12 10.08 -17.59
N GLN A 82 42.75 10.52 -16.48
CA GLN A 82 42.36 10.09 -15.13
C GLN A 82 41.06 10.76 -14.69
N ARG A 83 40.87 12.05 -15.02
CA ARG A 83 39.62 12.78 -14.74
C ARG A 83 38.43 12.13 -15.44
N ASP A 84 38.53 11.83 -16.73
CA ASP A 84 37.46 11.13 -17.47
C ASP A 84 37.09 9.77 -16.87
N ARG A 85 38.09 9.03 -16.37
CA ARG A 85 37.85 7.73 -15.73
C ARG A 85 37.07 7.90 -14.42
N LEU A 86 37.41 8.92 -13.64
CA LEU A 86 36.70 9.25 -12.41
C LEU A 86 35.29 9.77 -12.70
N ASP A 87 35.13 10.64 -13.70
CA ASP A 87 33.83 11.19 -14.08
C ASP A 87 32.87 10.08 -14.58
N ILE A 88 33.37 9.17 -15.43
CA ILE A 88 32.59 7.99 -15.87
C ILE A 88 32.25 7.09 -14.68
N ALA A 89 33.21 6.81 -13.79
CA ALA A 89 32.97 5.98 -12.61
C ALA A 89 31.97 6.63 -11.63
N GLU A 90 31.97 7.96 -11.51
CA GLU A 90 30.99 8.69 -10.70
C GLU A 90 29.59 8.60 -11.31
N LEU A 91 29.46 8.73 -12.64
CA LEU A 91 28.19 8.53 -13.34
C LEU A 91 27.67 7.09 -13.16
N GLU A 92 28.54 6.10 -13.32
CA GLU A 92 28.22 4.68 -13.08
C GLU A 92 27.78 4.43 -11.63
N LEU A 93 28.44 5.08 -10.65
CA LEU A 93 28.04 4.98 -9.24
C LEU A 93 26.65 5.59 -8.99
N ARG A 94 26.38 6.79 -9.52
CA ARG A 94 25.06 7.43 -9.41
C ARG A 94 23.97 6.56 -10.03
N GLN A 95 24.26 5.89 -11.15
CA GLN A 95 23.34 4.96 -11.78
C GLN A 95 23.06 3.75 -10.90
N ALA A 96 24.10 3.16 -10.30
CA ALA A 96 23.94 2.06 -9.36
C ALA A 96 23.11 2.47 -8.12
N ASP A 97 23.31 3.68 -7.61
CA ASP A 97 22.51 4.23 -6.51
C ASP A 97 21.03 4.42 -6.90
N LEU A 98 20.76 4.87 -8.13
CA LEU A 98 19.40 5.00 -8.65
C LEU A 98 18.72 3.62 -8.80
N VAL A 99 19.43 2.62 -9.32
CA VAL A 99 18.92 1.23 -9.38
C VAL A 99 18.59 0.73 -7.99
N ARG A 100 19.47 0.96 -7.01
CA ARG A 100 19.23 0.57 -5.63
C ARG A 100 17.98 1.24 -5.05
N ARG A 101 17.82 2.56 -5.22
CA ARG A 101 16.63 3.29 -4.76
C ARG A 101 15.36 2.74 -5.41
N ARG A 102 15.41 2.41 -6.69
CA ARG A 102 14.28 1.78 -7.39
C ARG A 102 13.84 0.50 -6.70
N TRP A 103 14.79 -0.38 -6.38
CA TRP A 103 14.52 -1.61 -5.64
C TRP A 103 13.92 -1.35 -4.25
N GLU A 104 14.46 -0.37 -3.51
CA GLU A 104 13.95 0.00 -2.19
C GLU A 104 12.49 0.50 -2.26
N VAL A 105 12.13 1.32 -3.26
CA VAL A 105 10.74 1.77 -3.46
C VAL A 105 9.83 0.61 -3.87
N THR A 106 10.31 -0.29 -4.73
CA THR A 106 9.56 -1.49 -5.13
C THR A 106 9.28 -2.40 -3.93
N GLU A 107 10.29 -2.65 -3.10
CA GLU A 107 10.15 -3.44 -1.88
C GLU A 107 9.18 -2.78 -0.88
N ALA A 108 9.22 -1.45 -0.75
CA ALA A 108 8.29 -0.71 0.10
C ALA A 108 6.83 -0.91 -0.34
N ILE A 109 6.53 -0.76 -1.64
CA ILE A 109 5.17 -1.00 -2.17
C ILE A 109 4.70 -2.43 -1.86
N ALA A 110 5.57 -3.43 -2.07
CA ALA A 110 5.23 -4.81 -1.78
C ALA A 110 4.95 -5.03 -0.28
N SER A 111 5.76 -4.43 0.59
CA SER A 111 5.56 -4.46 2.04
C SER A 111 4.24 -3.83 2.44
N ASP A 112 3.91 -2.65 1.91
CA ASP A 112 2.67 -1.93 2.24
C ASP A 112 1.43 -2.74 1.83
N VAL A 113 1.46 -3.38 0.65
CA VAL A 113 0.38 -4.29 0.23
C VAL A 113 0.21 -5.45 1.20
N ILE A 114 1.32 -6.10 1.59
CA ILE A 114 1.29 -7.20 2.55
C ILE A 114 0.70 -6.75 3.89
N ASP A 115 1.17 -5.62 4.42
CA ASP A 115 0.72 -5.09 5.70
C ASP A 115 -0.79 -4.76 5.69
N LEU A 116 -1.28 -4.14 4.61
CA LEU A 116 -2.71 -3.85 4.45
C LEU A 116 -3.56 -5.12 4.35
N VAL A 117 -3.12 -6.14 3.61
CA VAL A 117 -3.83 -7.42 3.52
C VAL A 117 -3.88 -8.12 4.87
N LEU A 118 -2.76 -8.16 5.60
CA LEU A 118 -2.70 -8.79 6.91
C LEU A 118 -3.57 -8.06 7.94
N GLU A 119 -3.59 -6.72 7.90
CA GLU A 119 -4.47 -5.93 8.75
C GLU A 119 -5.95 -6.18 8.42
N TRP A 120 -6.29 -6.24 7.13
CA TRP A 120 -7.65 -6.59 6.70
C TRP A 120 -8.07 -7.97 7.19
N GLU A 121 -7.24 -9.00 7.04
CA GLU A 121 -7.54 -10.36 7.55
C GLU A 121 -7.69 -10.38 9.07
N ARG A 122 -6.88 -9.60 9.79
CA ARG A 122 -6.97 -9.47 11.24
C ARG A 122 -8.31 -8.87 11.64
N LEU A 123 -8.73 -7.80 10.97
CA LEU A 123 -10.02 -7.13 11.19
C LEU A 123 -11.18 -8.05 10.80
N ASP A 124 -11.06 -8.82 9.70
CA ASP A 124 -12.08 -9.77 9.26
C ASP A 124 -12.36 -10.85 10.32
N ARG A 125 -11.31 -11.52 10.80
CA ARG A 125 -11.40 -12.49 11.92
C ARG A 125 -11.98 -11.84 13.17
N ARG A 126 -11.72 -10.55 13.40
CA ARG A 126 -12.24 -9.81 14.54
C ARG A 126 -13.74 -9.54 14.42
N VAL A 127 -14.20 -9.16 13.22
CA VAL A 127 -15.62 -9.00 12.91
C VAL A 127 -16.35 -10.33 13.09
N GLU A 128 -15.84 -11.42 12.54
CA GLU A 128 -16.45 -12.76 12.70
C GLU A 128 -16.62 -13.13 14.18
N LEU A 129 -15.59 -12.91 14.99
CA LEU A 129 -15.65 -13.16 16.43
C LEU A 129 -16.72 -12.30 17.13
N LEU A 130 -16.79 -11.00 16.80
CA LEU A 130 -17.76 -10.08 17.39
C LEU A 130 -19.20 -10.44 16.99
N VAL A 131 -19.42 -10.82 15.73
CA VAL A 131 -20.72 -11.30 15.24
C VAL A 131 -21.14 -12.58 15.98
N SER A 132 -20.24 -13.53 16.17
CA SER A 132 -20.51 -14.76 16.93
C SER A 132 -20.85 -14.46 18.41
N GLN A 133 -20.12 -13.53 19.03
CA GLN A 133 -20.39 -13.08 20.40
C GLN A 133 -21.75 -12.38 20.50
N LEU A 134 -22.09 -11.53 19.54
CA LEU A 134 -23.35 -10.82 19.47
C LEU A 134 -24.51 -11.81 19.35
N GLN A 135 -24.42 -12.79 18.44
CA GLN A 135 -25.44 -13.84 18.30
C GLN A 135 -25.69 -14.58 19.63
N THR A 136 -24.62 -14.95 20.33
CA THR A 136 -24.72 -15.61 21.64
C THR A 136 -25.37 -14.69 22.68
N GLN A 137 -24.99 -13.41 22.68
CA GLN A 137 -25.54 -12.41 23.60
C GLN A 137 -27.03 -12.14 23.32
N THR A 138 -27.46 -12.07 22.07
CA THR A 138 -28.87 -11.88 21.69
C THR A 138 -29.73 -13.06 22.16
N GLN A 139 -29.23 -14.29 22.05
CA GLN A 139 -29.92 -15.47 22.60
C GLN A 139 -30.04 -15.38 24.13
N ARG A 140 -28.95 -14.99 24.81
CA ARG A 140 -28.97 -14.78 26.27
C ARG A 140 -29.94 -13.68 26.68
N GLN A 141 -30.01 -12.59 25.93
CA GLN A 141 -30.95 -11.51 26.14
C GLN A 141 -32.39 -12.01 26.04
N ALA A 142 -32.74 -12.76 25.00
CA ALA A 142 -34.09 -13.31 24.84
C ALA A 142 -34.50 -14.18 26.04
N VAL A 143 -33.59 -15.02 26.56
CA VAL A 143 -33.85 -15.84 27.76
C VAL A 143 -34.07 -14.97 29.00
N MET A 144 -33.23 -13.95 29.21
CA MET A 144 -33.36 -13.06 30.36
C MET A 144 -34.61 -12.18 30.28
N GLU A 145 -35.00 -11.71 29.09
CA GLU A 145 -36.25 -10.97 28.89
C GLU A 145 -37.47 -11.83 29.22
N ALA A 146 -37.48 -13.11 28.81
CA ALA A 146 -38.54 -14.04 29.16
C ALA A 146 -38.64 -14.22 30.69
N ALA A 147 -37.50 -14.43 31.37
CA ALA A 147 -37.45 -14.54 32.82
C ALA A 147 -37.96 -13.26 33.51
N TYR A 148 -37.48 -12.09 33.07
CA TYR A 148 -37.88 -10.79 33.60
C TYR A 148 -39.38 -10.53 33.47
N ARG A 149 -39.99 -10.88 32.32
CA ARG A 149 -41.45 -10.75 32.11
C ARG A 149 -42.27 -11.64 33.03
N THR A 150 -41.73 -12.77 33.48
CA THR A 150 -42.37 -13.66 34.45
C THR A 150 -42.12 -13.26 35.91
N GLY A 151 -41.45 -12.13 36.15
CA GLY A 151 -41.08 -11.66 37.50
C GLY A 151 -39.84 -12.35 38.08
N ALA A 152 -39.20 -13.23 37.31
CA ALA A 152 -37.94 -13.88 37.69
C ALA A 152 -36.75 -13.04 37.18
N GLY A 153 -36.22 -12.15 38.01
CA GLY A 153 -35.05 -11.34 37.68
C GLY A 153 -35.06 -9.97 38.32
N SER A 154 -34.03 -9.18 38.03
CA SER A 154 -33.94 -7.78 38.47
C SER A 154 -33.78 -6.85 37.28
N THR A 155 -34.32 -5.63 37.38
CA THR A 155 -34.14 -4.59 36.36
C THR A 155 -32.66 -4.28 36.14
N THR A 156 -31.85 -4.30 37.20
CA THR A 156 -30.39 -4.10 37.11
C THR A 156 -29.72 -5.18 36.26
N SER A 157 -30.11 -6.45 36.42
CA SER A 157 -29.61 -7.54 35.57
C SER A 157 -30.02 -7.33 34.11
N MET A 158 -31.25 -6.89 33.86
CA MET A 158 -31.74 -6.61 32.49
C MET A 158 -30.96 -5.47 31.83
N LEU A 159 -30.76 -4.36 32.54
CA LEU A 159 -29.96 -3.22 32.06
C LEU A 159 -28.53 -3.64 31.70
N SER A 160 -27.90 -4.49 32.53
CA SER A 160 -26.54 -4.98 32.25
C SER A 160 -26.45 -5.82 30.98
N VAL A 161 -27.52 -6.54 30.63
CA VAL A 161 -27.59 -7.33 29.39
C VAL A 161 -27.72 -6.42 28.19
N TRP A 162 -28.62 -5.44 28.22
CA TRP A 162 -28.78 -4.47 27.14
C TRP A 162 -27.52 -3.65 26.90
N GLN A 163 -26.91 -3.12 27.97
CA GLN A 163 -25.64 -2.40 27.85
C GLN A 163 -24.56 -3.27 27.22
N ARG A 164 -24.49 -4.55 27.58
CA ARG A 164 -23.51 -5.47 26.99
C ARG A 164 -23.79 -5.76 25.51
N THR A 165 -25.06 -5.80 25.10
CA THR A 165 -25.45 -5.94 23.69
C THR A 165 -25.03 -4.70 22.91
N GLU A 166 -25.38 -3.50 23.39
CA GLU A 166 -25.00 -2.22 22.76
C GLU A 166 -23.48 -2.07 22.63
N ASP A 167 -22.72 -2.43 23.67
CA ASP A 167 -21.25 -2.42 23.63
C ASP A 167 -20.68 -3.34 22.54
N LEU A 168 -21.28 -4.53 22.35
CA LEU A 168 -20.83 -5.47 21.32
C LEU A 168 -21.19 -5.00 19.91
N GLU A 169 -22.39 -4.43 19.74
CA GLU A 169 -22.83 -3.83 18.48
C GLU A 169 -21.93 -2.66 18.08
N GLY A 170 -21.65 -1.76 19.02
CA GLY A 170 -20.77 -0.61 18.79
C GLY A 170 -19.37 -1.04 18.35
N ARG A 171 -18.78 -2.03 19.04
CA ARG A 171 -17.46 -2.57 18.66
C ARG A 171 -17.48 -3.29 17.32
N SER A 172 -18.55 -4.03 17.01
CA SER A 172 -18.69 -4.68 15.71
C SER A 172 -18.74 -3.67 14.58
N LEU A 173 -19.49 -2.58 14.77
CA LEU A 173 -19.59 -1.50 13.79
C LEU A 173 -18.26 -0.79 13.60
N GLU A 174 -17.57 -0.45 14.68
CA GLU A 174 -16.25 0.19 14.64
C GLU A 174 -15.23 -0.66 13.87
N THR A 175 -15.13 -1.96 14.19
CA THR A 175 -14.22 -2.86 13.46
C THR A 175 -14.59 -3.03 11.99
N GLN A 176 -15.88 -3.02 11.63
CA GLN A 176 -16.31 -3.05 10.23
C GLN A 176 -15.93 -1.77 9.47
N ILE A 177 -16.02 -0.61 10.13
CA ILE A 177 -15.58 0.66 9.54
C ILE A 177 -14.08 0.61 9.29
N GLU A 178 -13.28 0.17 10.27
CA GLU A 178 -11.83 0.00 10.10
C GLU A 178 -11.50 -0.97 8.95
N GLN A 179 -12.18 -2.13 8.89
CA GLN A 179 -11.99 -3.11 7.82
C GLN A 179 -12.25 -2.51 6.43
N ASN A 180 -13.33 -1.73 6.30
CA ASN A 180 -13.68 -1.07 5.05
C ASN A 180 -12.66 0.02 4.68
N GLN A 181 -12.13 0.74 5.66
CA GLN A 181 -11.08 1.73 5.43
C GLN A 181 -9.79 1.08 4.94
N THR A 182 -9.33 0.00 5.58
CA THR A 182 -8.16 -0.76 5.13
C THR A 182 -8.35 -1.29 3.71
N ARG A 183 -9.55 -1.80 3.39
CA ARG A 183 -9.88 -2.23 2.04
C ARG A 183 -9.82 -1.07 1.03
N GLN A 184 -10.39 0.08 1.35
CA GLN A 184 -10.36 1.26 0.48
C GLN A 184 -8.94 1.80 0.26
N GLU A 185 -8.09 1.72 1.29
CA GLU A 185 -6.68 2.09 1.19
C GLU A 185 -5.93 1.15 0.24
N LEU A 186 -6.21 -0.16 0.33
CA LEU A 186 -5.66 -1.16 -0.58
C LEU A 186 -6.18 -0.95 -2.01
N GLU A 187 -7.47 -0.70 -2.20
CA GLU A 187 -8.06 -0.35 -3.50
C GLU A 187 -7.42 0.91 -4.09
N ARG A 188 -7.13 1.92 -3.26
CA ARG A 188 -6.43 3.12 -3.70
C ARG A 188 -4.97 2.85 -4.08
N MET A 189 -4.29 1.94 -3.39
CA MET A 189 -2.92 1.56 -3.73
C MET A 189 -2.86 0.77 -5.05
N VAL A 190 -3.83 -0.12 -5.27
CA VAL A 190 -3.90 -1.03 -6.41
C VAL A 190 -4.51 -0.38 -7.66
N PHE A 191 -5.57 0.42 -7.51
CA PHE A 191 -6.35 1.01 -8.61
C PHE A 191 -6.41 2.55 -8.59
N GLY A 192 -5.85 3.21 -7.58
CA GLY A 192 -5.88 4.68 -7.42
C GLY A 192 -7.24 5.27 -7.06
N PHE A 193 -7.32 6.60 -7.10
CA PHE A 193 -8.52 7.38 -6.73
C PHE A 193 -9.74 7.17 -7.63
N ALA A 194 -9.66 6.35 -8.67
CA ALA A 194 -10.74 6.16 -9.64
C ALA A 194 -11.99 5.44 -9.08
N VAL A 195 -11.91 4.84 -7.89
CA VAL A 195 -12.96 3.95 -7.36
C VAL A 195 -13.82 4.57 -6.24
N MET A 196 -13.52 5.79 -5.76
CA MET A 196 -14.13 6.27 -4.49
C MET A 196 -15.57 6.81 -4.54
N ASP A 197 -16.34 6.70 -5.63
CA ASP A 197 -17.64 7.43 -5.72
C ASP A 197 -18.95 6.59 -5.72
N GLU A 198 -18.95 5.25 -5.56
CA GLU A 198 -20.24 4.50 -5.60
C GLU A 198 -20.46 3.46 -4.47
N GLY A 199 -19.81 3.62 -3.32
CA GLY A 199 -19.91 2.67 -2.19
C GLY A 199 -20.86 3.04 -1.03
N VAL A 200 -21.38 4.27 -0.97
CA VAL A 200 -22.29 4.70 0.13
C VAL A 200 -23.75 4.58 -0.33
N SER A 201 -24.19 3.37 -0.64
CA SER A 201 -25.62 3.07 -0.83
C SER A 201 -25.92 1.69 -0.26
N GLY A 202 -26.02 1.63 1.06
CA GLY A 202 -26.25 0.37 1.77
C GLY A 202 -26.46 0.50 3.28
N ILE A 203 -26.63 1.70 3.83
CA ILE A 203 -27.16 1.84 5.19
C ILE A 203 -28.69 1.84 5.06
N ASN A 204 -29.28 0.63 5.01
CA ASN A 204 -30.70 0.46 5.28
C ASN A 204 -30.92 0.79 6.76
N TYR A 205 -31.24 2.07 7.03
CA TYR A 205 -31.91 2.46 8.26
C TYR A 205 -33.29 1.79 8.28
N LEU A 206 -33.39 0.59 8.85
CA LEU A 206 -34.65 0.07 9.36
C LEU A 206 -34.98 0.79 10.67
N VAL A 207 -35.35 2.07 10.55
CA VAL A 207 -36.13 2.75 11.58
C VAL A 207 -37.55 2.23 11.45
N GLY A 208 -37.93 1.33 12.34
CA GLY A 208 -39.30 0.84 12.45
C GLY A 208 -40.28 2.01 12.62
N GLU A 209 -41.28 2.04 11.75
CA GLU A 209 -42.46 2.89 11.89
C GLU A 209 -43.12 2.63 13.26
N VAL A 210 -43.13 3.65 14.13
CA VAL A 210 -44.12 3.73 15.21
C VAL A 210 -45.23 4.64 14.69
N LYS A 211 -46.35 4.05 14.27
CA LYS A 211 -47.59 4.76 14.00
C LYS A 211 -48.36 4.97 15.31
N PRO A 212 -49.01 6.13 15.53
CA PRO A 212 -49.88 6.34 16.69
C PRO A 212 -51.11 5.43 16.66
#